data_AF-F3FT93-F1
#
_entry.id   AF-F3FT93-F1
#
_cell.length_a   1.000
_cell.length_b   1.000
_cell.length_c   1.000
_cell.angle_alpha   90.00
_cell.angle_beta   90.00
_cell.angle_gamma   90.00
#
_symmetry.space_group_name_H-M   'P 1'
#
loop_
_entity.id
_entity.type
_entity.pdbx_description
1 polymer ?
#
loop_
_entity_poly.entity_id
_entity_poly.type
_entity_poly.pdbx_seq_one_letter_code
_entity_poly.pdbx_strand_id
1 'polypeptide(L)' 'MVKAVSKQLGNTPAICRKCYIHPAVLEGFLLGNLAKLPRSRQRKGLRLEEVALASYLRILADKVEAVVKDAVVKDSKA' A
#
# COMPACT_ATOMS: atom_id res chain seq x y z
N MET A 1 0.93 12.45 -11.46
CA MET A 1 1.55 11.30 -10.78
C MET A 1 1.78 10.11 -11.74
N VAL A 2 0.78 9.26 -12.03
CA VAL A 2 0.99 8.03 -12.84
C VAL A 2 1.60 8.31 -14.23
N LYS A 3 1.18 9.38 -14.92
CA LYS A 3 1.74 9.79 -16.23
C LYS A 3 3.24 10.12 -16.17
N ALA A 4 3.72 10.67 -15.06
CA ALA A 4 5.13 11.02 -14.89
C ALA A 4 5.97 9.76 -14.67
N VAL A 5 5.51 8.86 -13.80
CA VAL A 5 6.16 7.56 -13.56
C VAL A 5 6.15 6.70 -14.81
N SER A 6 5.05 6.68 -15.56
CA SER A 6 4.95 5.92 -16.81
C SER A 6 5.95 6.43 -17.86
N LYS A 7 6.14 7.75 -17.96
CA LYS A 7 7.17 8.36 -18.83
C LYS A 7 8.59 7.95 -18.40
N GLN A 8 8.88 7.96 -17.10
CA GLN A 8 10.19 7.58 -16.57
C GLN A 8 10.50 6.09 -16.80
N LEU A 9 9.48 5.23 -16.69
CA LEU A 9 9.61 3.78 -16.88
C LEU A 9 9.46 3.34 -18.35
N GLY A 10 9.23 4.25 -19.30
CA GLY A 10 9.01 3.91 -20.71
C GLY A 10 7.75 3.09 -20.99
N ASN A 11 6.74 3.19 -20.12
CA ASN A 11 5.51 2.38 -20.19
C ASN A 11 4.27 3.26 -20.41
N THR A 12 3.15 2.66 -20.84
CA THR A 12 1.87 3.36 -20.89
C THR A 12 1.32 3.61 -19.47
N PRO A 13 0.49 4.64 -19.25
CA PRO A 13 -0.14 4.87 -17.94
C PRO A 13 -0.97 3.68 -17.44
N ALA A 14 -1.56 2.91 -18.36
CA ALA A 14 -2.32 1.70 -18.03
C ALA A 14 -1.42 0.59 -17.47
N ILE A 15 -0.30 0.29 -18.13
CA ILE A 15 0.67 -0.71 -17.66
C ILE A 15 1.33 -0.27 -16.36
N CYS A 16 1.72 1.00 -16.25
CA CYS A 16 2.30 1.55 -15.02
C CYS A 16 1.36 1.35 -13.81
N ARG A 17 0.06 1.60 -13.98
CA ARG A 17 -0.93 1.41 -12.91
C ARG A 17 -1.14 -0.07 -12.56
N LYS A 18 -1.17 -0.96 -13.55
CA LYS A 18 -1.51 -2.37 -13.34
C LYS A 18 -0.34 -3.20 -12.79
N CYS A 19 0.89 -2.88 -13.19
CA CYS A 19 2.04 -3.77 -12.95
C CYS A 19 3.12 -3.17 -12.03
N TYR A 20 3.19 -1.84 -11.89
CA TYR A 20 4.27 -1.19 -11.11
C TYR A 20 3.78 -0.55 -9.81
N ILE A 21 2.54 -0.07 -9.78
CA ILE A 21 2.00 0.64 -8.62
C ILE A 21 1.09 -0.31 -7.85
N HIS A 22 1.40 -0.53 -6.56
CA HIS A 22 0.51 -1.28 -5.69
C HIS A 22 -0.83 -0.54 -5.50
N PRO A 23 -1.99 -1.16 -5.76
CA PRO A 23 -3.29 -0.47 -5.78
C PRO A 23 -3.63 0.23 -4.46
N ALA A 24 -3.30 -0.41 -3.33
CA ALA A 24 -3.53 0.16 -2.00
C ALA A 24 -2.81 1.49 -1.72
N VAL A 25 -1.76 1.84 -2.49
CA VAL A 25 -1.11 3.15 -2.40
C VAL A 25 -1.99 4.23 -3.02
N LEU A 26 -2.60 3.95 -4.17
CA LEU A 26 -3.52 4.88 -4.82
C LEU A 26 -4.80 5.07 -4.02
N GLU A 27 -5.38 3.96 -3.54
CA GLU A 27 -6.58 4.01 -2.69
C GLU A 27 -6.28 4.71 -1.36
N GLY A 28 -5.15 4.41 -0.73
CA GLY A 28 -4.71 5.08 0.50
C GLY A 28 -4.53 6.58 0.34
N PHE A 29 -4.05 7.02 -0.84
CA PHE A 29 -3.95 8.44 -1.16
C PHE A 29 -5.34 9.08 -1.28
N LEU A 30 -6.25 8.45 -2.04
CA LEU A 30 -7.61 8.95 -2.26
C LEU A 30 -8.42 9.03 -0.94
N LEU A 31 -8.23 8.06 -0.04
CA LEU A 31 -8.89 8.03 1.26
C LEU A 31 -8.19 8.91 2.32
N GLY A 32 -7.08 9.57 1.96
CA GLY A 32 -6.28 10.37 2.90
C GLY A 32 -5.57 9.54 3.98
N ASN A 33 -5.52 8.21 3.85
CA ASN A 33 -4.89 7.32 4.83
C ASN A 33 -3.36 7.48 4.86
N LEU A 34 -2.74 7.80 3.71
CA LEU A 34 -1.30 8.05 3.66
C LEU A 34 -0.89 9.27 4.49
N ALA A 35 -1.72 10.32 4.54
CA ALA A 35 -1.44 11.52 5.33
C ALA A 35 -1.55 11.27 6.85
N LYS A 36 -2.22 10.18 7.26
CA LYS A 36 -2.41 9.79 8.66
C LYS A 36 -1.31 8.84 9.16
N LEU A 37 -0.35 8.47 8.31
CA LEU A 37 0.75 7.59 8.72
C LEU A 37 1.59 8.27 9.82
N PRO A 38 1.91 7.54 10.90
CA PRO A 38 2.80 8.08 11.91
C PRO A 38 4.18 8.35 11.32
N ARG A 39 4.88 9.33 11.90
CA ARG A 39 6.24 9.65 11.48
C ARG A 39 7.13 8.43 11.63
N SER A 40 7.72 7.99 10.52
CA SER A 40 8.55 6.79 10.51
C SER A 40 9.91 7.06 11.14
N ARG A 41 10.39 6.09 11.93
CA ARG A 41 11.77 6.10 12.45
C ARG A 41 12.70 5.58 11.37
N GLN A 42 13.81 6.29 11.13
CA GLN A 42 14.82 5.86 10.15
C GLN A 42 15.36 4.47 10.50
N ARG A 43 15.42 3.60 9.50
CA ARG A 43 16.01 2.26 9.59
C ARG A 43 17.30 2.23 8.76
N LYS A 44 18.28 1.44 9.19
CA LYS A 44 19.56 1.33 8.48
C LYS A 44 19.31 0.86 7.05
N GLY A 45 19.87 1.59 6.08
CA GLY A 45 19.77 1.25 4.65
C GLY A 45 18.47 1.65 3.96
N LEU A 46 17.55 2.35 4.62
CA LEU A 46 16.29 2.82 4.03
C LEU A 46 16.10 4.33 4.21
N ARG A 47 15.56 4.98 3.19
CA ARG A 47 15.05 6.36 3.29
C ARG A 47 13.77 6.38 4.12
N LEU A 48 13.42 7.55 4.66
CA LEU A 48 12.22 7.69 5.51
C LEU A 48 10.94 7.31 4.77
N GLU A 49 10.86 7.64 3.48
CA GLU A 49 9.71 7.34 2.62
C GLU A 49 9.57 5.84 2.36
N GLU A 50 10.70 5.13 2.26
CA GLU A 50 10.72 3.67 2.09
C GLU A 50 10.25 2.97 3.36
N VAL A 51 10.67 3.46 4.54
CA VAL A 51 10.17 2.94 5.82
C VAL A 51 8.67 3.19 5.98
N ALA A 52 8.19 4.39 5.60
CA ALA A 52 6.78 4.72 5.67
C ALA A 52 5.94 3.83 4.76
N LEU A 53 6.37 3.64 3.52
CA LEU A 53 5.69 2.76 2.56
C LEU A 53 5.67 1.31 3.03
N ALA A 54 6.80 0.78 3.49
CA ALA A 54 6.88 -0.59 4.00
C ALA A 54 5.97 -0.79 5.23
N SER A 55 5.96 0.18 6.14
CA SER A 55 5.10 0.13 7.33
C SER A 55 3.61 0.19 6.96
N TYR A 56 3.25 1.05 6.01
CA TYR A 56 1.88 1.15 5.50
C TYR A 56 1.39 -0.18 4.90
N LEU A 57 2.17 -0.76 3.98
CA LEU A 57 1.81 -2.02 3.34
C LEU A 57 1.74 -3.17 4.35
N ARG A 58 2.62 -3.19 5.36
CA ARG A 58 2.57 -4.19 6.43
C ARG A 58 1.30 -4.09 7.26
N ILE A 59 0.94 -2.87 7.70
CA ILE A 59 -0.29 -2.63 8.47
C ILE A 59 -1.51 -3.08 7.68
N LEU A 60 -1.53 -2.83 6.36
CA LEU A 60 -2.62 -3.28 5.51
C LEU A 60 -2.68 -4.81 5.40
N ALA A 61 -1.53 -5.48 5.21
CA ALA A 61 -1.48 -6.93 5.17
C ALA A 61 -2.00 -7.55 6.47
N ASP A 62 -1.54 -7.06 7.62
CA ASP A 62 -1.98 -7.54 8.94
C ASP A 62 -3.50 -7.32 9.15
N LYS A 63 -4.04 -6.18 8.68
CA LYS A 63 -5.49 -5.90 8.71
C LYS A 63 -6.29 -6.84 7.81
N VAL A 64 -5.80 -7.10 6.60
CA VAL A 64 -6.45 -8.03 5.67
C VAL A 64 -6.46 -9.43 6.28
N GLU A 65 -5.35 -9.89 6.85
CA GLU A 65 -5.28 -11.18 7.54
C GLU A 65 -6.27 -11.27 8.70
N ALA A 66 -6.43 -10.21 9.50
CA ALA A 66 -7.41 -10.16 10.59
C ALA A 66 -8.85 -10.25 10.07
N VAL A 67 -9.20 -9.47 9.04
CA VAL A 67 -10.54 -9.50 8.43
C VAL A 67 -10.86 -10.88 7.84
N VAL A 68 -9.89 -11.51 7.17
CA VAL A 68 -10.05 -12.87 6.62
C VAL A 68 -10.28 -13.88 7.73
N LYS A 69 -9.52 -13.82 8.83
CA LYS A 69 -9.74 -14.70 10.00
C LYS A 69 -11.12 -14.51 10.60
N ASP A 70 -11.58 -13.28 10.77
CA ASP A 70 -12.90 -12.97 11.33
C ASP A 70 -14.05 -13.49 10.45
N ALA A 71 -13.90 -13.42 9.13
CA ALA A 71 -14.87 -13.97 8.18
C ALA A 71 -14.94 -15.51 8.27
N VAL A 72 -13.80 -16.20 8.27
CA VAL A 72 -13.74 -17.68 8.36
C VAL A 72 -14.36 -18.20 9.66
N VAL A 73 -14.15 -17.50 10.78
CA VAL A 73 -14.72 -17.87 12.08
C VAL A 73 -16.26 -17.73 12.10
N LYS A 74 -16.82 -16.77 11.37
CA LYS A 74 -18.27 -16.59 11.27
C LYS A 74 -18.93 -17.67 10.42
N ASP A 75 -18.32 -18.04 9.30
CA ASP A 75 -18.85 -19.09 8.41
C ASP A 75 -18.81 -20.49 9.05
N SER A 76 -17.90 -20.72 10.01
CA SER A 76 -17.80 -22.01 10.74
C SER A 76 -18.80 -22.15 11.91
N LYS A 77 -19.49 -21.07 12.28
CA LYS A 77 -20.49 -21.04 13.37
C LYS A 77 -21.94 -20.91 12.88
N ALA A 78 -22.15 -20.80 11.56
CA ALA A 78 -23.45 -20.83 10.89
C ALA A 78 -23.73 -22.24 10.37
#